data_AF-A0A200PUR6-F1
#
_entry.id   AF-A0A200PUR6-F1
#
_cell.length_a   1.000
_cell.length_b   1.000
_cell.length_c   1.000
_cell.angle_alpha   90.00
_cell.angle_beta   90.00
_cell.angle_gamma   90.00
#
_symmetry.space_group_name_H-M   'P 1'
#
loop_
_entity.id
_entity.type
_entity.pdbx_description
1 polymer ?
#
loop_
_entity_poly.entity_id
_entity_poly.type
_entity_poly.pdbx_seq_one_letter_code
_entity_poly.pdbx_strand_id
1 'polypeptide(L)'
;MKHPSALSKFEGMMKEAKGKRIVVFLDYDGTLSPIVDDPNKAFMSDAMRAAVREVAMYFPTAIISGRCRDKVYEFVQLKDVYYAGSHGMDIVTPVGPHLKMMTQLDVKYQTSNAIQHKMNDIILFQPAQEYLPAIQEIVKVLEEKTKRIHGAMVENNRFCISVHFRRVREEDYCKLEEQVKSVVKDKPQFRITRGRKVIEIRPSIKWDKGHALEYLLHNLGPAFLHW
;
A
#
# COMPACT_ATOMS: atom_id res chain seq x y z
N MET A 1 10.88 -27.36 -4.45
CA MET A 1 9.94 -27.51 -3.32
C MET A 1 8.53 -27.24 -3.82
N LYS A 2 7.55 -28.07 -3.45
CA LYS A 2 6.13 -27.81 -3.77
C LYS A 2 5.58 -26.91 -2.67
N HIS A 3 5.30 -25.65 -2.98
CA HIS A 3 4.71 -24.73 -2.01
C HIS A 3 3.27 -25.16 -1.67
N PRO A 4 2.78 -24.95 -0.43
CA PRO A 4 1.39 -25.23 -0.09
C PRO A 4 0.46 -24.40 -0.97
N SER A 5 -0.61 -25.02 -1.48
CA SER A 5 -1.60 -24.37 -2.34
C SER A 5 -2.88 -24.06 -1.55
N ALA A 6 -3.32 -22.80 -1.62
CA ALA A 6 -4.59 -22.38 -1.08
C ALA A 6 -5.76 -23.10 -1.77
N LEU A 7 -5.66 -23.31 -3.10
CA LEU A 7 -6.67 -24.03 -3.87
C LEU A 7 -6.81 -25.49 -3.43
N SER A 8 -5.69 -26.19 -3.19
CA SER A 8 -5.74 -27.58 -2.72
C SER A 8 -6.26 -27.71 -1.29
N LYS A 9 -6.20 -26.62 -0.49
CA LYS A 9 -6.69 -26.58 0.89
C LYS A 9 -8.01 -25.83 1.04
N PHE A 10 -8.68 -25.52 -0.07
CA PHE A 10 -9.83 -24.62 -0.08
C PHE A 10 -10.96 -25.11 0.82
N GLU A 11 -11.33 -26.39 0.70
CA GLU A 11 -12.37 -26.99 1.56
C GLU A 11 -12.03 -26.89 3.06
N GLY A 12 -10.75 -27.09 3.41
CA GLY A 12 -10.28 -26.95 4.78
C GLY A 12 -10.38 -25.51 5.29
N MET A 13 -9.97 -24.53 4.48
CA MET A 13 -10.13 -23.11 4.82
C MET A 13 -11.60 -22.73 5.00
N MET A 14 -12.48 -23.21 4.12
CA MET A 14 -13.92 -22.94 4.21
C MET A 14 -14.57 -23.59 5.44
N LYS A 15 -14.12 -24.80 5.83
CA LYS A 15 -14.55 -25.44 7.07
C LYS A 15 -14.20 -24.59 8.29
N GLU A 16 -12.97 -24.06 8.34
CA GLU A 16 -12.51 -23.17 9.42
C GLU A 16 -13.20 -21.80 9.42
N ALA A 17 -13.68 -21.34 8.26
CA ALA A 17 -14.40 -20.08 8.11
C ALA A 17 -15.90 -20.19 8.45
N LYS A 18 -16.44 -21.41 8.65
CA LYS A 18 -17.86 -21.61 8.93
C LYS A 18 -18.30 -20.86 10.19
N GLY A 19 -19.36 -20.05 10.05
CA GLY A 19 -19.90 -19.22 11.13
C GLY A 19 -19.10 -17.93 11.42
N LYS A 20 -18.05 -17.65 10.64
CA LYS A 20 -17.27 -16.41 10.75
C LYS A 20 -17.65 -15.46 9.62
N ARG A 21 -17.54 -14.15 9.88
CA ARG A 21 -17.58 -13.13 8.83
C ARG A 21 -16.22 -13.06 8.15
N ILE A 22 -16.22 -13.06 6.84
CA ILE A 22 -15.00 -13.04 6.02
C ILE A 22 -14.80 -11.63 5.46
N VAL A 23 -13.56 -11.15 5.54
CA VAL A 23 -13.09 -9.93 4.87
C VAL A 23 -11.88 -10.32 4.05
N VAL A 24 -11.79 -9.83 2.82
CA VAL A 24 -10.72 -10.15 1.88
C VAL A 24 -9.79 -8.96 1.73
N PHE A 25 -8.50 -9.20 1.99
CA PHE A 25 -7.43 -8.22 1.78
C PHE A 25 -6.51 -8.72 0.68
N LEU A 26 -6.23 -7.87 -0.30
CA LEU A 26 -5.45 -8.22 -1.48
C LEU A 26 -4.26 -7.28 -1.62
N ASP A 27 -3.07 -7.84 -1.87
CA ASP A 27 -1.95 -7.05 -2.39
C ASP A 27 -2.10 -6.87 -3.91
N TYR A 28 -1.40 -5.91 -4.50
CA TYR A 28 -1.47 -5.64 -5.93
C TYR A 28 -0.34 -6.30 -6.73
N ASP A 29 0.87 -5.74 -6.66
CA ASP A 29 2.00 -6.19 -7.48
C ASP A 29 2.48 -7.59 -7.09
N GLY A 30 2.48 -8.52 -8.04
CA GLY A 30 2.82 -9.92 -7.80
C GLY A 30 1.69 -10.77 -7.21
N THR A 31 0.51 -10.18 -6.99
CA THR A 31 -0.69 -10.87 -6.49
C THR A 31 -1.84 -10.75 -7.49
N LEU A 32 -2.34 -9.52 -7.72
CA LEU A 32 -3.42 -9.24 -8.69
C LEU A 32 -2.90 -8.85 -10.08
N SER A 33 -1.63 -8.45 -10.16
CA SER A 33 -0.93 -8.17 -11.41
C SER A 33 0.39 -8.94 -11.43
N PRO A 34 0.88 -9.41 -12.58
CA PRO A 34 2.24 -9.92 -12.69
C PRO A 34 3.28 -8.87 -12.28
N ILE A 35 4.44 -9.34 -11.84
CA ILE A 35 5.61 -8.48 -11.66
C ILE A 35 6.20 -8.21 -13.04
N VAL A 36 6.26 -6.94 -13.43
CA VAL A 36 6.71 -6.48 -14.75
C VAL A 36 7.96 -5.61 -14.64
N ASP A 37 8.67 -5.44 -15.75
CA ASP A 37 9.87 -4.60 -15.80
C ASP A 37 9.56 -3.10 -15.70
N ASP A 38 8.43 -2.69 -16.29
CA ASP A 38 7.93 -1.33 -16.21
C ASP A 38 6.81 -1.27 -15.17
N PRO A 39 7.00 -0.65 -14.00
CA PRO A 39 5.93 -0.60 -13.00
C PRO A 39 4.74 0.24 -13.47
N ASN A 40 4.84 1.05 -14.54
CA ASN A 40 3.69 1.72 -15.16
C ASN A 40 2.84 0.79 -16.03
N LYS A 41 3.30 -0.43 -16.29
CA LYS A 41 2.61 -1.45 -17.12
C LYS A 41 2.15 -2.66 -16.31
N ALA A 42 2.10 -2.54 -14.98
CA ALA A 42 1.63 -3.59 -14.08
C ALA A 42 0.10 -3.63 -14.09
N PHE A 43 -0.51 -3.88 -15.25
CA PHE A 43 -1.96 -3.85 -15.41
C PHE A 43 -2.60 -5.15 -14.94
N MET A 44 -3.75 -5.01 -14.26
CA MET A 44 -4.65 -6.10 -13.94
C MET A 44 -5.37 -6.56 -15.22
N SER A 45 -5.42 -7.87 -15.46
CA SER A 45 -6.20 -8.44 -16.57
C SER A 45 -7.70 -8.31 -16.34
N ASP A 46 -8.49 -8.30 -17.41
CA ASP A 46 -9.95 -8.23 -17.31
C ASP A 46 -10.55 -9.41 -16.52
N ALA A 47 -9.98 -10.60 -16.70
CA ALA A 47 -10.37 -11.78 -15.93
C ALA A 47 -10.11 -11.62 -14.42
N MET A 48 -8.96 -11.07 -14.03
CA MET A 48 -8.67 -10.80 -12.62
C MET A 48 -9.57 -9.70 -12.06
N ARG A 49 -9.83 -8.65 -12.84
CA ARG A 49 -10.75 -7.57 -12.47
C ARG A 49 -12.17 -8.09 -12.24
N ALA A 50 -12.64 -8.99 -13.10
CA ALA A 50 -13.92 -9.67 -12.93
C ALA A 50 -13.94 -10.53 -11.65
N ALA A 51 -12.89 -11.34 -11.41
CA ALA A 51 -12.79 -12.15 -10.21
C ALA A 51 -12.80 -11.32 -8.92
N VAL A 52 -12.03 -10.22 -8.87
CA VAL A 52 -12.03 -9.32 -7.69
C VAL A 52 -13.39 -8.65 -7.51
N ARG A 53 -14.07 -8.27 -8.59
CA ARG A 53 -15.43 -7.72 -8.53
C ARG A 53 -16.41 -8.73 -7.96
N GLU A 54 -16.39 -9.97 -8.42
CA GLU A 54 -17.26 -11.03 -7.89
C GLU A 54 -16.99 -11.27 -6.41
N VAL A 55 -15.73 -11.34 -5.99
CA VAL A 55 -15.37 -11.44 -4.56
C VAL A 55 -15.95 -10.26 -3.77
N ALA A 56 -15.85 -9.04 -4.29
CA ALA A 56 -16.35 -7.83 -3.65
C ALA A 56 -17.89 -7.80 -3.50
N MET A 57 -18.63 -8.53 -4.33
CA MET A 57 -20.09 -8.66 -4.21
C MET A 57 -20.52 -9.48 -3.00
N TYR A 58 -19.68 -10.43 -2.56
CA TYR A 58 -20.00 -11.33 -1.44
C TYR A 58 -19.24 -10.98 -0.17
N PHE A 59 -18.03 -10.43 -0.32
CA PHE A 59 -17.14 -10.16 0.78
C PHE A 59 -16.64 -8.72 0.72
N PRO A 60 -16.70 -8.01 1.85
CA PRO A 60 -15.83 -6.88 2.12
C PRO A 60 -14.42 -7.05 1.56
N THR A 61 -14.02 -6.20 0.61
CA THR A 61 -12.74 -6.35 -0.09
C THR A 61 -11.92 -5.07 -0.06
N ALA A 62 -10.65 -5.18 0.32
CA ALA A 62 -9.71 -4.07 0.35
C ALA A 62 -8.40 -4.42 -0.36
N ILE A 63 -7.87 -3.46 -1.13
CA ILE A 63 -6.58 -3.57 -1.80
C ILE A 63 -5.55 -2.74 -1.03
N ILE A 64 -4.50 -3.40 -0.53
CA ILE A 64 -3.42 -2.79 0.24
C ILE A 64 -2.12 -2.85 -0.57
N SER A 65 -1.73 -1.72 -1.15
CA SER A 65 -0.61 -1.63 -2.08
C SER A 65 0.53 -0.75 -1.56
N GLY A 66 1.74 -1.03 -2.05
CA GLY A 66 2.89 -0.12 -1.89
C GLY A 66 2.79 1.13 -2.76
N ARG A 67 2.00 1.06 -3.84
CA ARG A 67 1.74 2.20 -4.75
C ARG A 67 0.90 3.27 -4.08
N CYS A 68 1.00 4.51 -4.54
CA CYS A 68 0.02 5.53 -4.14
C CYS A 68 -1.41 5.08 -4.50
N ARG A 69 -2.38 5.57 -3.72
CA ARG A 69 -3.78 5.13 -3.81
C ARG A 69 -4.37 5.39 -5.20
N ASP A 70 -4.10 6.56 -5.77
CA ASP A 70 -4.66 6.95 -7.07
C ASP A 70 -4.16 6.04 -8.19
N LYS A 71 -2.85 5.70 -8.18
CA LYS A 71 -2.27 4.80 -9.18
C LYS A 71 -2.78 3.37 -9.09
N VAL A 72 -2.93 2.82 -7.88
CA VAL A 72 -3.51 1.47 -7.75
C VAL A 72 -4.99 1.48 -8.14
N TYR A 73 -5.73 2.55 -7.86
CA TYR A 73 -7.10 2.72 -8.32
C TYR A 73 -7.18 2.77 -9.85
N GLU A 74 -6.29 3.52 -10.53
CA GLU A 74 -6.23 3.58 -12.00
C GLU A 74 -6.01 2.21 -12.65
N PHE A 75 -5.26 1.32 -12.01
CA PHE A 75 -5.04 -0.03 -12.51
C PHE A 75 -6.22 -0.97 -12.22
N VAL A 76 -6.81 -0.89 -11.03
CA VAL A 76 -7.88 -1.79 -10.57
C VAL A 76 -9.26 -1.38 -11.07
N GLN A 77 -9.57 -0.09 -11.15
CA GLN A 77 -10.82 0.50 -11.65
C GLN A 77 -12.11 -0.15 -11.11
N LEU A 78 -12.10 -0.55 -9.83
CA LEU A 78 -13.28 -1.04 -9.13
C LEU A 78 -13.70 -0.02 -8.08
N LYS A 79 -14.99 0.33 -8.07
CA LYS A 79 -15.56 1.30 -7.12
C LYS A 79 -15.98 0.65 -5.80
N ASP A 80 -16.28 -0.66 -5.85
CA ASP A 80 -16.86 -1.40 -4.72
C ASP A 80 -15.81 -2.13 -3.87
N VAL A 81 -14.57 -1.62 -3.87
CA VAL A 81 -13.47 -2.10 -3.00
C VAL A 81 -12.80 -0.93 -2.30
N TYR A 82 -12.24 -1.19 -1.11
CA TYR A 82 -11.46 -0.19 -0.38
C TYR A 82 -10.03 -0.16 -0.89
N TYR A 83 -9.38 1.01 -0.77
CA TYR A 83 -7.99 1.19 -1.19
C TYR A 83 -7.14 1.76 -0.06
N ALA A 84 -6.01 1.10 0.18
CA ALA A 84 -4.95 1.54 1.06
C ALA A 84 -3.65 1.62 0.25
N GLY A 85 -3.24 2.85 -0.08
CA GLY A 85 -2.01 3.13 -0.81
C GLY A 85 -0.82 3.38 0.11
N SER A 86 0.36 3.52 -0.49
CA SER A 86 1.60 3.92 0.18
C SER A 86 1.95 2.99 1.35
N HIS A 87 1.86 1.67 1.14
CA HIS A 87 2.01 0.65 2.19
C HIS A 87 0.99 0.78 3.34
N GLY A 88 -0.19 1.33 3.04
CA GLY A 88 -1.27 1.53 3.99
C GLY A 88 -1.23 2.86 4.73
N MET A 89 -0.36 3.81 4.33
CA MET A 89 -0.31 5.17 4.90
C MET A 89 -1.27 6.16 4.21
N ASP A 90 -2.00 5.73 3.18
CA ASP A 90 -3.03 6.55 2.52
C ASP A 90 -4.31 5.73 2.35
N ILE A 91 -5.24 5.85 3.31
CA ILE A 91 -6.49 5.09 3.35
C ILE A 91 -7.68 6.03 3.24
N VAL A 92 -8.67 5.64 2.43
CA VAL A 92 -9.98 6.28 2.37
C VAL A 92 -11.06 5.26 2.72
N THR A 93 -11.92 5.62 3.67
CA THR A 93 -13.10 4.85 4.05
C THR A 93 -14.33 5.76 4.12
N PRO A 94 -15.55 5.25 3.87
CA PRO A 94 -16.77 5.99 4.11
C PRO A 94 -16.97 6.22 5.61
N VAL A 95 -17.71 7.28 5.96
CA VAL A 95 -18.14 7.57 7.33
C VAL A 95 -19.19 6.53 7.74
N GLY A 96 -18.78 5.58 8.59
CA GLY A 96 -19.72 4.62 9.20
C GLY A 96 -20.42 5.19 10.44
N PRO A 97 -21.59 4.62 10.84
CA PRO A 97 -22.35 5.05 12.03
C PRO A 97 -21.62 4.83 13.36
N HIS A 98 -20.49 4.10 13.37
CA HIS A 98 -19.73 3.72 14.57
C HIS A 98 -18.44 4.54 14.79
N LEU A 99 -18.35 5.75 14.25
CA LEU A 99 -17.21 6.68 14.37
C LEU A 99 -16.77 7.00 15.83
N LYS A 100 -17.56 6.59 16.85
CA LYS A 100 -17.28 6.85 18.27
C LYS A 100 -16.11 6.05 18.88
N MET A 101 -15.57 5.03 18.19
CA MET A 101 -14.44 4.21 18.70
C MET A 101 -13.03 4.68 18.26
N MET A 102 -12.92 5.73 17.43
CA MET A 102 -11.63 6.13 16.84
C MET A 102 -10.62 6.77 17.81
N THR A 103 -11.09 7.37 18.92
CA THR A 103 -10.21 8.02 19.90
C THR A 103 -9.24 7.06 20.60
N GLN A 104 -9.56 5.77 20.68
CA GLN A 104 -8.66 4.76 21.28
C GLN A 104 -7.61 4.23 20.30
N LEU A 105 -7.89 4.23 18.99
CA LEU A 105 -6.96 3.75 17.97
C LEU A 105 -5.88 4.79 17.65
N ASP A 106 -6.23 6.08 17.65
CA ASP A 106 -5.27 7.18 17.50
C ASP A 106 -4.24 7.20 18.64
N VAL A 107 -4.68 6.84 19.85
CA VAL A 107 -3.81 6.63 21.03
C VAL A 107 -2.98 5.34 20.90
N LYS A 108 -3.58 4.24 20.42
CA LYS A 108 -2.89 2.94 20.28
C LYS A 108 -1.76 2.96 19.26
N TYR A 109 -1.93 3.65 18.13
CA TYR A 109 -0.93 3.69 17.05
C TYR A 109 -0.10 4.98 17.03
N GLN A 110 -0.22 5.84 18.05
CA GLN A 110 0.51 7.11 18.15
C GLN A 110 0.29 7.99 16.90
N THR A 111 -0.92 7.97 16.33
CA THR A 111 -1.32 8.72 15.14
C THR A 111 -2.07 10.00 15.49
N SER A 112 -1.70 10.64 16.60
CA SER A 112 -2.30 11.90 17.07
C SER A 112 -2.20 13.06 16.07
N ASN A 113 -1.36 12.92 15.03
CA ASN A 113 -1.20 13.88 13.92
C ASN A 113 -1.86 13.43 12.61
N ALA A 114 -2.59 12.31 12.57
CA ALA A 114 -3.32 11.90 11.38
C ALA A 114 -4.40 12.95 11.08
N ILE A 115 -4.25 13.67 9.97
CA ILE A 115 -5.23 14.66 9.56
C ILE A 115 -6.47 13.94 9.06
N GLN A 116 -7.53 14.01 9.85
CA GLN A 116 -8.85 13.52 9.52
C GLN A 116 -9.64 14.67 8.88
N HIS A 117 -9.55 14.82 7.56
CA HIS A 117 -10.49 15.69 6.84
C HIS A 117 -11.77 14.92 6.56
N LYS A 118 -12.84 15.27 7.27
CA LYS A 118 -14.21 14.88 6.89
C LYS A 118 -14.64 15.73 5.70
N MET A 119 -14.61 15.16 4.49
CA MET A 119 -15.24 15.74 3.30
C MET A 119 -16.27 14.75 2.80
N ASN A 120 -17.53 15.20 2.63
CA ASN A 120 -18.60 14.45 1.96
C ASN A 120 -18.66 12.95 2.33
N ASP A 121 -18.87 12.66 3.62
CA ASP A 121 -19.02 11.29 4.14
C ASP A 121 -17.83 10.34 3.92
N ILE A 122 -16.62 10.88 3.80
CA ILE A 122 -15.37 10.10 3.72
C ILE A 122 -14.45 10.46 4.91
N ILE A 123 -13.76 9.45 5.43
CA ILE A 123 -12.66 9.53 6.38
C ILE A 123 -11.36 9.30 5.60
N LEU A 124 -10.47 10.28 5.69
CA LEU A 124 -9.10 10.17 5.22
C LEU A 124 -8.18 9.82 6.39
N PHE A 125 -7.39 8.75 6.25
CA PHE A 125 -6.40 8.36 7.24
C PHE A 125 -4.99 8.40 6.62
N GLN A 126 -4.19 9.34 7.11
CA GLN A 126 -2.83 9.62 6.62
C GLN A 126 -1.86 9.87 7.78
N PRO A 127 -1.32 8.81 8.42
CA PRO A 127 -0.48 8.93 9.61
C PRO A 127 0.89 9.55 9.31
N ALA A 128 1.25 9.68 8.04
CA ALA A 128 2.52 10.24 7.58
C ALA A 128 2.38 11.62 6.92
N GLN A 129 1.26 12.34 7.13
CA GLN A 129 0.99 13.60 6.42
C GLN A 129 2.06 14.68 6.64
N GLU A 130 2.59 14.79 7.86
CA GLU A 130 3.65 15.75 8.22
C GLU A 130 4.96 15.54 7.42
N TYR A 131 5.17 14.36 6.84
CA TYR A 131 6.38 14.02 6.08
C TYR A 131 6.32 14.45 4.62
N LEU A 132 5.15 14.87 4.09
CA LEU A 132 4.99 15.19 2.67
C LEU A 132 5.99 16.23 2.14
N PRO A 133 6.26 17.35 2.84
CA PRO A 133 7.25 18.33 2.36
C PRO A 133 8.65 17.72 2.23
N ALA A 134 9.08 16.94 3.22
CA ALA A 134 10.38 16.27 3.19
C ALA A 134 10.45 15.18 2.11
N ILE A 135 9.35 14.46 1.87
CA ILE A 135 9.26 13.47 0.78
C ILE A 135 9.43 14.15 -0.58
N GLN A 136 8.75 15.28 -0.82
CA GLN A 136 8.88 16.04 -2.07
C GLN A 136 10.31 16.51 -2.30
N GLU A 137 11.00 16.97 -1.26
CA GLU A 137 12.42 17.33 -1.32
C GLU A 137 13.30 16.12 -1.67
N ILE A 138 13.11 14.98 -0.98
CA ILE A 138 13.88 13.76 -1.23
C ILE A 138 13.68 13.26 -2.66
N VAL A 139 12.45 13.28 -3.19
CA VAL A 139 12.15 12.90 -4.58
C VAL A 139 12.98 13.74 -5.55
N LYS A 140 12.93 15.07 -5.42
CA LYS A 140 13.68 15.99 -6.29
C LYS A 140 15.19 15.72 -6.26
N VAL A 141 15.75 15.48 -5.07
CA VAL A 141 17.19 15.19 -4.91
C VAL A 141 17.56 13.84 -5.50
N LEU A 142 16.71 12.81 -5.32
CA LEU A 142 16.93 11.48 -5.89
C LEU A 142 16.87 11.50 -7.42
N GLU A 143 15.87 12.18 -7.99
CA GLU A 143 15.74 12.33 -9.45
C GLU A 143 17.01 12.92 -10.05
N GLU A 144 17.55 14.00 -9.46
CA GLU A 144 18.79 14.62 -9.97
C GLU A 144 20.01 13.72 -9.78
N LYS A 145 20.20 13.10 -8.61
CA LYS A 145 21.37 12.23 -8.34
C LYS A 145 21.38 10.99 -9.23
N THR A 146 20.21 10.38 -9.44
CA THR A 146 20.07 9.11 -10.16
C THR A 146 19.91 9.29 -11.68
N LYS A 147 19.74 10.53 -12.17
CA LYS A 147 19.55 10.88 -13.59
C LYS A 147 20.57 10.27 -14.55
N ARG A 148 21.82 10.08 -14.09
CA ARG A 148 22.92 9.53 -14.90
C ARG A 148 23.05 8.01 -14.82
N ILE A 149 22.26 7.34 -13.98
CA ILE A 149 22.25 5.88 -13.85
C ILE A 149 21.20 5.33 -14.80
N HIS A 150 21.66 4.79 -15.92
CA HIS A 150 20.76 4.30 -16.96
C HIS A 150 19.85 3.18 -16.42
N GLY A 151 18.55 3.34 -16.62
CA GLY A 151 17.53 2.38 -16.16
C GLY A 151 17.06 2.56 -14.71
N ALA A 152 17.65 3.48 -13.95
CA ALA A 152 17.12 3.85 -12.64
C ALA A 152 15.85 4.69 -12.81
N MET A 153 14.85 4.46 -11.98
CA MET A 153 13.61 5.23 -12.01
C MET A 153 13.13 5.53 -10.59
N VAL A 154 12.90 6.80 -10.31
CA VAL A 154 12.32 7.28 -9.06
C VAL A 154 10.80 7.39 -9.25
N GLU A 155 10.04 6.77 -8.36
CA GLU A 155 8.58 6.83 -8.33
C GLU A 155 8.12 7.41 -6.99
N ASN A 156 7.35 8.50 -7.05
CA ASN A 156 6.71 9.10 -5.89
C ASN A 156 5.37 8.41 -5.60
N ASN A 157 5.34 7.57 -4.57
CA ASN A 157 4.14 6.89 -4.08
C ASN A 157 3.53 7.63 -2.88
N ARG A 158 3.59 8.97 -2.86
CA ARG A 158 3.05 9.89 -1.82
C ARG A 158 3.72 9.77 -0.45
N PHE A 159 3.53 8.66 0.27
CA PHE A 159 4.19 8.41 1.57
C PHE A 159 5.34 7.41 1.46
N CYS A 160 5.69 6.99 0.25
CA CYS A 160 6.81 6.11 -0.05
C CYS A 160 7.48 6.62 -1.32
N ILE A 161 8.80 6.54 -1.38
CA ILE A 161 9.58 6.80 -2.60
C ILE A 161 10.19 5.48 -3.02
N SER A 162 9.96 5.08 -4.27
CA SER A 162 10.46 3.82 -4.81
C SER A 162 11.51 4.10 -5.88
N VAL A 163 12.73 3.63 -5.65
CA VAL A 163 13.83 3.69 -6.61
C VAL A 163 13.97 2.31 -7.24
N HIS A 164 13.47 2.18 -8.47
CA HIS A 164 13.48 0.95 -9.24
C HIS A 164 14.82 0.78 -9.93
N PHE A 165 15.40 -0.42 -9.83
CA PHE A 165 16.73 -0.72 -10.37
C PHE A 165 16.77 -1.99 -11.22
N ARG A 166 15.60 -2.49 -11.62
CA ARG A 166 15.46 -3.68 -12.45
C ARG A 166 16.14 -3.55 -13.82
N ARG A 167 16.11 -2.35 -14.40
CA ARG A 167 16.73 -2.01 -15.70
C ARG A 167 18.14 -1.43 -15.58
N VAL A 168 18.65 -1.31 -14.35
CA VAL A 168 20.00 -0.80 -14.08
C VAL A 168 20.99 -1.93 -14.34
N ARG A 169 22.14 -1.59 -14.91
CA ARG A 169 23.26 -2.53 -15.12
C ARG A 169 23.82 -2.97 -13.77
N GLU A 170 24.22 -4.23 -13.64
CA GLU A 170 24.66 -4.75 -12.34
C GLU A 170 25.87 -4.00 -11.77
N GLU A 171 26.78 -3.55 -12.64
CA GLU A 171 27.94 -2.71 -12.29
C GLU A 171 27.57 -1.37 -11.63
N ASP A 172 26.38 -0.84 -11.91
CA ASP A 172 25.89 0.43 -11.37
C ASP A 172 25.07 0.26 -10.06
N TYR A 173 24.81 -0.98 -9.61
CA TYR A 173 23.97 -1.22 -8.42
C TYR A 173 24.55 -0.60 -7.15
N CYS A 174 25.84 -0.78 -6.90
CA CYS A 174 26.51 -0.20 -5.72
C CYS A 174 26.44 1.33 -5.75
N LYS A 175 26.71 1.93 -6.90
CA LYS A 175 26.66 3.38 -7.11
C LYS A 175 25.26 3.94 -6.88
N LEU A 176 24.22 3.28 -7.39
CA LEU A 176 22.84 3.68 -7.15
C LEU A 176 22.51 3.62 -5.66
N GLU A 177 22.86 2.52 -4.99
CA GLU A 177 22.57 2.34 -3.58
C GLU A 177 23.27 3.39 -2.70
N GLU A 178 24.54 3.71 -2.99
CA GLU A 178 25.29 4.78 -2.33
C GLU A 178 24.63 6.14 -2.52
N GLN A 179 24.20 6.45 -3.74
CA GLN A 179 23.47 7.69 -4.02
C GLN A 179 22.18 7.78 -3.22
N VAL A 180 21.37 6.72 -3.20
CA VAL A 180 20.11 6.66 -2.44
C VAL A 180 20.38 6.83 -0.94
N LYS A 181 21.34 6.10 -0.37
CA LYS A 181 21.76 6.23 1.04
C LYS A 181 22.22 7.64 1.37
N SER A 182 22.95 8.30 0.47
CA SER A 182 23.45 9.66 0.71
C SER A 182 22.32 10.69 0.90
N VAL A 183 21.16 10.49 0.27
CA VAL A 183 20.03 11.45 0.37
C VAL A 183 19.32 11.39 1.72
N VAL A 184 19.30 10.21 2.32
CA VAL A 184 18.59 9.94 3.59
C VAL A 184 19.52 9.89 4.80
N LYS A 185 20.85 9.94 4.60
CA LYS A 185 21.86 9.80 5.66
C LYS A 185 21.59 10.71 6.87
N ASP A 186 21.26 11.97 6.62
CA ASP A 186 21.04 12.98 7.66
C ASP A 186 19.54 13.19 7.95
N LYS A 187 18.71 12.19 7.65
CA LYS A 187 17.25 12.22 7.80
C LYS A 187 16.77 10.99 8.60
N PRO A 188 17.02 10.93 9.93
CA PRO A 188 16.69 9.76 10.77
C PRO A 188 15.19 9.44 10.81
N GLN A 189 14.35 10.41 10.46
CA GLN A 189 12.91 10.26 10.34
C GLN A 189 12.47 9.46 9.10
N PHE A 190 13.41 9.02 8.26
CA PHE A 190 13.19 8.10 7.14
C PHE A 190 14.03 6.83 7.28
N ARG A 191 13.50 5.74 6.73
CA ARG A 191 14.19 4.43 6.64
C ARG A 191 14.23 3.93 5.21
N ILE A 192 15.29 3.19 4.89
CA ILE A 192 15.40 2.44 3.63
C ILE A 192 14.97 0.99 3.86
N THR A 193 14.09 0.49 2.99
CA THR A 193 13.78 -0.94 2.88
C THR A 193 14.08 -1.43 1.46
N ARG A 194 14.24 -2.75 1.28
CA ARG A 194 14.48 -3.36 -0.02
C ARG A 194 13.34 -4.30 -0.40
N GLY A 195 12.87 -4.16 -1.63
CA GLY A 195 11.92 -5.07 -2.26
C GLY A 195 12.55 -5.82 -3.44
N ARG A 196 11.71 -6.44 -4.28
CA ARG A 196 12.15 -7.18 -5.47
C ARG A 196 12.63 -6.22 -6.57
N LYS A 197 13.94 -5.93 -6.59
CA LYS A 197 14.60 -4.97 -7.51
C LYS A 197 14.08 -3.52 -7.37
N VAL A 198 13.77 -3.13 -6.12
CA VAL A 198 13.37 -1.77 -5.74
C VAL A 198 13.96 -1.41 -4.37
N ILE A 199 14.45 -0.18 -4.21
CA ILE A 199 14.81 0.42 -2.92
C ILE A 199 13.68 1.37 -2.54
N GLU A 200 13.16 1.27 -1.33
CA GLU A 200 12.06 2.10 -0.86
C GLU A 200 12.50 2.98 0.30
N ILE A 201 12.15 4.26 0.23
CA ILE A 201 12.35 5.22 1.31
C ILE A 201 10.98 5.56 1.89
N ARG A 202 10.83 5.40 3.20
CA ARG A 202 9.55 5.61 3.90
C ARG A 202 9.77 6.36 5.21
N PRO A 203 8.79 7.13 5.70
CA PRO A 203 8.81 7.64 7.06
C PRO A 203 9.03 6.53 8.09
N SER A 204 9.82 6.84 9.12
CA SER A 204 10.14 5.93 10.23
C SER A 204 9.02 5.93 11.27
N ILE A 205 7.80 5.62 10.84
CA ILE A 205 6.62 5.46 11.72
C ILE A 205 6.36 3.98 11.99
N LYS A 206 5.75 3.67 13.16
CA LYS A 206 5.30 2.32 13.54
C LYS A 206 4.00 1.96 12.82
N TRP A 207 4.07 1.89 11.49
CA TRP A 207 2.95 1.55 10.62
C TRP A 207 3.41 0.67 9.46
N ASP A 208 2.59 -0.33 9.12
CA ASP A 208 2.78 -1.21 7.97
C ASP A 208 1.43 -1.72 7.42
N LYS A 209 1.48 -2.60 6.40
CA LYS A 209 0.27 -3.18 5.79
C LYS A 209 -0.59 -3.98 6.78
N GLY A 210 0.01 -4.59 7.81
CA GLY A 210 -0.72 -5.28 8.87
C GLY A 210 -1.52 -4.31 9.74
N HIS A 211 -0.93 -3.16 10.10
CA HIS A 211 -1.64 -2.09 10.79
C HIS A 211 -2.78 -1.51 9.95
N ALA A 212 -2.58 -1.37 8.63
CA ALA A 212 -3.64 -0.96 7.72
C ALA A 212 -4.79 -1.98 7.64
N LEU A 213 -4.48 -3.28 7.66
CA LEU A 213 -5.47 -4.35 7.73
C LEU A 213 -6.27 -4.26 9.04
N GLU A 214 -5.61 -4.11 10.19
CA GLU A 214 -6.27 -3.93 11.49
C GLU A 214 -7.17 -2.70 11.50
N TYR A 215 -6.68 -1.57 10.98
CA TYR A 215 -7.43 -0.33 10.85
C TYR A 215 -8.71 -0.53 10.02
N LEU A 216 -8.60 -1.16 8.85
CA LEU A 216 -9.74 -1.43 7.99
C LEU A 216 -10.72 -2.40 8.64
N LEU A 217 -10.25 -3.47 9.30
CA LEU A 217 -11.10 -4.40 10.03
C LEU A 217 -11.91 -3.69 11.14
N HIS A 218 -11.28 -2.80 11.88
CA HIS A 218 -11.94 -2.08 12.98
C HIS A 218 -12.95 -1.05 12.48
N ASN A 219 -12.60 -0.27 11.46
CA ASN A 219 -13.44 0.82 10.97
C ASN A 219 -14.58 0.34 10.08
N LEU A 220 -14.40 -0.78 9.37
CA LEU A 220 -15.40 -1.31 8.46
C LEU A 220 -16.17 -2.50 9.06
N GLY A 221 -15.65 -3.13 10.12
CA GLY A 221 -16.26 -4.28 10.81
C GLY A 221 -17.74 -4.12 11.21
N PRO A 222 -18.17 -2.95 11.71
CA PRO A 222 -19.58 -2.67 11.96
C PRO A 222 -20.38 -2.25 10.71
N ALA A 223 -19.76 -1.59 9.73
CA ALA A 223 -20.40 -1.25 8.45
C ALA A 223 -20.66 -2.50 7.57
N PHE A 224 -19.96 -3.61 7.86
CA PHE A 224 -20.23 -4.95 7.35
C PHE A 224 -21.36 -5.70 8.09
N LEU A 225 -22.21 -5.01 8.86
CA LEU A 225 -23.38 -5.58 9.57
C LEU A 225 -24.73 -5.26 8.92
N HIS A 226 -24.74 -4.53 7.80
CA HIS A 226 -25.97 -4.13 7.09
C HIS A 226 -26.10 -4.70 5.67
N TRP A 227 -25.37 -5.78 5.37
CA TRP A 227 -25.66 -6.66 4.23
C TRP A 227 -26.39 -7.90 4.74
#